data_AF-A0A2N1Q5A0-F1
#
_entry.id   AF-A0A2N1Q5A0-F1
#
_cell.length_a   1.000
_cell.length_b   1.000
_cell.length_c   1.000
_cell.angle_alpha   90.00
_cell.angle_beta   90.00
_cell.angle_gamma   90.00
#
_symmetry.space_group_name_H-M   'P 1'
#
loop_
_entity.id
_entity.type
_entity.pdbx_description
1 polymer ?
#
loop_
_entity_poly.entity_id
_entity_poly.type
_entity_poly.pdbx_seq_one_letter_code
_entity_poly.pdbx_strand_id
1 'polypeptide(L)'
;LASDAYIDIHNRRFESPIDTALIFDKSDILKYLQEYMITPKYERLVQKQALALAVLNRDHVYLRKLIERETPMKKDRLQKTALDYAKEYNLALCIGLLRDIEVN
;
A
#
# COMPACT_ATOMS: atom_id res chain seq x y z
N LEU A 1 -10.06 4.92 -12.31
CA LEU A 1 -9.42 4.95 -10.98
C LEU A 1 -9.11 6.40 -10.61
N ALA A 2 -10.10 7.10 -10.07
CA ALA A 2 -10.02 8.52 -9.72
C ALA A 2 -9.81 8.76 -8.22
N SER A 3 -9.76 7.71 -7.42
CA SER A 3 -9.86 7.78 -5.97
C SER A 3 -8.68 7.07 -5.31
N ASP A 4 -7.43 7.39 -5.65
CA ASP A 4 -6.23 6.90 -4.95
C ASP A 4 -6.29 5.42 -4.48
N ALA A 5 -6.62 4.52 -5.41
CA ALA A 5 -6.69 3.09 -5.14
C ALA A 5 -5.31 2.47 -5.32
N TYR A 6 -4.95 1.55 -4.43
CA TYR A 6 -3.65 0.88 -4.45
C TYR A 6 -3.71 -0.37 -5.33
N ILE A 7 -2.88 -0.42 -6.35
CA ILE A 7 -2.68 -1.60 -7.22
C ILE A 7 -1.63 -2.53 -6.61
N ASP A 8 -0.70 -2.05 -5.79
CA ASP A 8 0.35 -2.89 -5.20
C ASP A 8 -0.12 -3.76 -4.01
N ILE A 9 -1.41 -3.74 -3.66
CA ILE A 9 -1.95 -4.57 -2.56
C ILE A 9 -2.26 -5.97 -3.06
N HIS A 10 -1.71 -6.96 -2.36
CA HIS A 10 -1.89 -8.37 -2.68
C HIS A 10 -3.06 -8.98 -1.91
N ASN A 11 -3.73 -9.93 -2.54
CA ASN A 11 -4.75 -10.75 -1.90
C ASN A 11 -4.11 -11.88 -1.04
N ARG A 12 -4.94 -12.76 -0.47
CA ARG A 12 -4.48 -13.89 0.37
C ARG A 12 -3.63 -14.94 -0.39
N ARG A 13 -3.66 -14.92 -1.71
CA ARG A 13 -2.87 -15.78 -2.60
C ARG A 13 -1.60 -15.08 -3.11
N PHE A 14 -1.27 -13.91 -2.55
CA PHE A 14 -0.16 -13.07 -2.98
C PHE A 14 -0.27 -12.57 -4.42
N GLU A 15 -1.50 -12.36 -4.90
CA GLU A 15 -1.79 -11.83 -6.24
C GLU A 15 -2.18 -10.36 -6.13
N SER A 16 -1.55 -9.50 -6.94
CA SER A 16 -1.99 -8.12 -7.17
C SER A 16 -3.21 -8.08 -8.11
N PRO A 17 -3.88 -6.91 -8.26
CA PRO A 17 -4.89 -6.70 -9.28
C PRO A 17 -4.36 -6.93 -10.71
N ILE A 18 -3.06 -6.72 -10.97
CA ILE A 18 -2.43 -7.06 -12.26
C ILE A 18 -2.41 -8.57 -12.45
N ASP A 19 -1.93 -9.32 -11.45
CA ASP A 19 -1.87 -10.78 -11.52
C ASP A 19 -3.26 -11.36 -11.71
N THR A 20 -4.24 -10.82 -10.98
CA THR A 20 -5.64 -11.21 -11.09
C THR A 20 -6.18 -10.92 -12.50
N ALA A 21 -5.92 -9.73 -13.06
CA ALA A 21 -6.36 -9.40 -14.41
C ALA A 21 -5.74 -10.33 -15.47
N LEU A 22 -4.48 -10.73 -15.28
CA LEU A 22 -3.79 -11.69 -16.15
C LEU A 22 -4.39 -13.10 -16.02
N ILE A 23 -4.56 -13.62 -14.80
CA ILE A 23 -5.10 -14.97 -14.52
C ILE A 23 -6.49 -15.17 -15.12
N PHE A 24 -7.31 -14.12 -15.15
CA PHE A 24 -8.70 -14.16 -15.62
C PHE A 24 -8.89 -13.59 -17.04
N ASP A 25 -7.80 -13.45 -17.81
CA ASP A 25 -7.79 -12.97 -19.20
C ASP A 25 -8.55 -11.65 -19.40
N LYS A 26 -8.35 -10.69 -18.49
CA LYS A 26 -8.97 -9.37 -18.53
C LYS A 26 -8.06 -8.33 -19.20
N SER A 27 -7.80 -8.51 -20.49
CA SER A 27 -6.84 -7.69 -21.26
C SER A 27 -7.08 -6.18 -21.17
N ASP A 28 -8.33 -5.72 -21.26
CA ASP A 28 -8.66 -4.29 -21.18
C ASP A 28 -8.36 -3.72 -19.79
N ILE A 29 -8.66 -4.49 -18.74
CA ILE A 29 -8.39 -4.11 -17.34
C ILE A 29 -6.89 -4.12 -17.09
N LEU A 30 -6.19 -5.16 -17.56
CA LEU A 30 -4.74 -5.28 -17.43
C LEU A 30 -4.03 -4.07 -18.05
N LYS A 31 -4.38 -3.73 -19.30
CA LYS A 31 -3.84 -2.56 -19.99
C LYS A 31 -4.10 -1.27 -19.20
N TYR A 32 -5.32 -1.08 -18.72
CA TYR A 32 -5.68 0.09 -17.94
C TYR A 32 -4.90 0.21 -16.62
N LEU A 33 -4.71 -0.90 -15.90
CA LEU A 33 -3.92 -0.94 -14.66
C LEU A 33 -2.45 -0.61 -14.93
N GLN A 34 -1.86 -1.20 -15.97
CA GLN A 34 -0.47 -0.95 -16.38
C GLN A 34 -0.24 0.52 -16.77
N GLU A 35 -1.14 1.09 -17.58
CA GLU A 35 -1.10 2.50 -17.96
C GLU A 35 -1.23 3.42 -16.74
N TYR A 36 -2.09 3.07 -15.77
CA TYR A 36 -2.24 3.88 -14.56
C TYR A 36 -1.01 3.81 -13.65
N MET A 37 -0.36 2.64 -13.52
CA MET A 37 0.80 2.45 -12.65
C MET A 37 2.00 3.31 -13.04
N ILE A 38 2.20 3.55 -14.34
CA ILE A 38 3.28 4.40 -14.85
C ILE A 38 2.96 5.90 -14.78
N THR A 39 1.77 6.28 -14.28
CA THR A 39 1.46 7.70 -14.16
C THR A 39 2.20 8.32 -12.98
N PRO A 40 2.70 9.57 -13.11
CA PRO A 40 3.32 10.28 -11.99
C PRO A 40 2.38 10.44 -10.78
N LYS A 41 1.07 10.45 -11.01
CA LYS A 41 0.07 10.47 -9.94
C LYS A 41 0.16 9.22 -9.08
N TYR A 42 0.22 8.05 -9.71
CA TYR A 42 0.28 6.78 -9.00
C TYR A 42 1.61 6.57 -8.30
N GLU A 43 2.73 6.89 -8.97
CA GLU A 43 4.07 6.82 -8.36
C GLU A 43 4.15 7.65 -7.07
N ARG A 44 3.64 8.89 -7.10
CA ARG A 44 3.57 9.76 -5.92
C ARG A 44 2.66 9.19 -4.84
N LEU A 45 1.54 8.56 -5.21
CA LEU A 45 0.63 7.94 -4.26
C LEU A 45 1.33 6.80 -3.51
N VAL A 46 2.01 5.91 -4.22
CA VAL A 46 2.76 4.78 -3.64
C VAL A 46 3.86 5.29 -2.71
N GLN A 47 4.64 6.28 -3.15
CA GLN A 47 5.69 6.88 -2.32
C GLN A 47 5.11 7.55 -1.07
N LYS A 48 4.03 8.33 -1.22
CA LYS A 48 3.38 9.05 -0.11
C LYS A 48 2.81 8.09 0.93
N GLN A 49 2.33 6.92 0.51
CA GLN A 49 1.61 5.95 1.34
C GLN A 49 2.41 4.66 1.55
N ALA A 50 3.73 4.69 1.40
CA ALA A 50 4.59 3.52 1.44
C ALA A 50 4.44 2.70 2.74
N LEU A 51 4.33 3.37 3.90
CA LEU A 51 4.09 2.70 5.19
C LEU A 51 2.75 1.95 5.21
N ALA A 52 1.68 2.56 4.71
CA ALA A 52 0.36 1.93 4.66
C ALA A 52 0.36 0.72 3.72
N LEU A 53 1.01 0.84 2.57
CA LEU A 53 1.19 -0.27 1.62
C LEU A 53 1.94 -1.45 2.25
N ALA A 54 3.05 -1.19 2.94
CA ALA A 54 3.82 -2.23 3.63
C ALA A 54 2.98 -2.94 4.71
N VAL A 55 2.16 -2.20 5.46
CA VAL A 55 1.23 -2.78 6.46
C VAL A 55 0.17 -3.65 5.80
N LEU A 56 -0.50 -3.15 4.76
CA LEU A 56 -1.61 -3.85 4.10
C LEU A 56 -1.13 -5.13 3.39
N ASN A 57 0.10 -5.11 2.85
CA ASN A 57 0.77 -6.28 2.30
C ASN A 57 1.40 -7.19 3.35
N ARG A 58 1.42 -6.79 4.63
CA ARG A 58 2.13 -7.48 5.71
C ARG A 58 3.63 -7.68 5.42
N ASP A 59 4.22 -6.79 4.64
CA ASP A 59 5.65 -6.82 4.33
C ASP A 59 6.44 -6.15 5.45
N HIS A 60 6.74 -6.95 6.47
CA HIS A 60 7.47 -6.49 7.65
C HIS A 60 8.91 -6.07 7.34
N VAL A 61 9.54 -6.66 6.32
CA VAL A 61 10.92 -6.35 5.94
C VAL A 61 10.97 -4.97 5.29
N TYR A 62 10.08 -4.72 4.34
CA TYR A 62 9.97 -3.40 3.72
C TYR A 62 9.51 -2.34 4.71
N LEU A 63 8.57 -2.67 5.60
CA LEU A 63 8.14 -1.77 6.66
C LEU A 63 9.32 -1.30 7.52
N ARG A 64 10.19 -2.21 7.99
CA ARG A 64 11.39 -1.84 8.77
C ARG A 64 12.32 -0.92 8.01
N LYS A 65 12.58 -1.21 6.73
CA LYS A 65 13.41 -0.35 5.86
C LYS A 65 12.83 1.06 5.71
N LEU A 66 11.52 1.20 5.65
CA LEU A 66 10.86 2.51 5.56
C LEU A 66 11.00 3.30 6.87
N ILE A 67 10.89 2.63 8.01
CA ILE A 67 11.05 3.22 9.35
C ILE A 67 12.48 3.67 9.57
N GLU A 68 13.47 2.83 9.22
CA GLU A 68 14.90 3.15 9.28
C GLU A 68 15.28 4.37 8.42
N ARG A 69 14.52 4.62 7.35
CA ARG A 69 14.67 5.79 6.48
C ARG A 69 13.89 7.01 6.96
N GLU A 70 13.29 6.94 8.15
CA GLU A 70 12.47 8.00 8.74
C GLU A 70 11.32 8.44 7.81
N THR A 71 10.73 7.46 7.10
CA THR A 71 9.60 7.75 6.20
C THR A 71 8.43 8.28 7.03
N PRO A 72 7.90 9.49 6.75
CA PRO A 72 6.86 10.09 7.57
C PRO A 72 5.55 9.33 7.42
N MET A 73 4.84 9.13 8.54
CA MET A 73 3.49 8.57 8.50
C MET A 73 2.51 9.65 8.07
N LYS A 74 1.70 9.35 7.04
CA LYS A 74 0.71 10.28 6.49
C LYS A 74 -0.66 9.65 6.50
N LYS A 75 -1.69 10.49 6.61
CA LYS A 75 -3.08 10.07 6.36
C LYS A 75 -3.33 9.90 4.87
N ASP A 76 -4.10 8.88 4.53
CA ASP A 76 -4.62 8.67 3.19
C ASP A 76 -5.94 9.42 2.94
N ARG A 77 -6.58 9.17 1.80
CA ARG A 77 -7.88 9.75 1.46
C ARG A 77 -9.01 9.36 2.42
N LEU A 78 -8.88 8.25 3.15
CA LEU A 78 -9.83 7.78 4.16
C LEU A 78 -9.52 8.35 5.55
N GLN A 79 -8.58 9.30 5.64
CA GLN A 79 -8.08 9.86 6.90
C GLN A 79 -7.44 8.82 7.83
N LYS A 80 -7.01 7.68 7.28
CA LYS A 80 -6.33 6.60 8.01
C LYS A 80 -4.84 6.63 7.78
N THR A 81 -4.09 6.33 8.82
CA THR A 81 -2.64 6.14 8.79
C THR A 81 -2.28 4.66 8.65
N ALA A 82 -1.00 4.36 8.43
CA ALA A 82 -0.48 3.00 8.48
C ALA A 82 -0.77 2.31 9.84
N LEU A 83 -0.70 3.07 10.95
CA LEU A 83 -0.99 2.56 12.28
C LEU A 83 -2.48 2.23 12.46
N ASP A 84 -3.37 3.04 11.88
CA ASP A 84 -4.82 2.78 11.92
C ASP A 84 -5.16 1.48 11.22
N TYR A 85 -4.59 1.24 10.03
CA TYR A 85 -4.73 -0.04 9.33
C TYR A 85 -4.14 -1.21 10.12
N ALA A 86 -2.98 -1.02 10.76
CA ALA A 86 -2.38 -2.06 11.59
C ALA A 86 -3.29 -2.44 12.77
N LYS A 87 -3.97 -1.47 13.39
CA LYS A 87 -4.95 -1.70 14.46
C LYS A 87 -6.21 -2.39 13.95
N GLU A 88 -6.79 -1.88 12.86
CA GLU A 88 -8.01 -2.42 12.24
C GLU A 88 -7.89 -3.90 11.89
N TYR A 89 -6.73 -4.32 11.37
CA TYR A 89 -6.44 -5.70 11.02
C TYR A 89 -5.75 -6.52 12.13
N ASN A 90 -5.64 -5.97 13.36
CA ASN A 90 -5.00 -6.61 14.51
C ASN A 90 -3.56 -7.12 14.26
N LEU A 91 -2.76 -6.32 13.55
CA LEU A 91 -1.37 -6.66 13.19
C LEU A 91 -0.40 -6.22 14.29
N ALA A 92 -0.34 -6.99 15.39
CA ALA A 92 0.42 -6.65 16.60
C ALA A 92 1.88 -6.22 16.36
N LEU A 93 2.60 -6.91 15.48
CA LEU A 93 3.97 -6.54 15.10
C LEU A 93 4.04 -5.16 14.44
N CYS A 94 3.16 -4.90 13.46
CA CYS A 94 3.11 -3.61 12.79
C CYS A 94 2.73 -2.49 13.77
N ILE A 95 1.79 -2.74 14.69
CA ILE A 95 1.41 -1.78 15.74
C ILE A 95 2.63 -1.43 16.59
N GLY A 96 3.41 -2.42 17.02
CA GLY A 96 4.63 -2.20 17.80
C GLY A 96 5.69 -1.39 17.03
N LEU A 97 5.89 -1.67 15.75
CA LEU A 97 6.86 -0.97 14.91
C LEU A 97 6.46 0.48 14.61
N LEU A 98 5.16 0.77 14.54
CA LEU A 98 4.63 2.06 14.09
C LEU A 98 4.29 3.01 15.24
N ARG A 99 4.32 2.55 16.50
CA ARG A 99 3.83 3.30 17.66
C ARG A 99 4.54 4.64 17.87
N ASP A 100 5.84 4.67 17.58
CA ASP A 100 6.71 5.82 17.89
C ASP A 100 6.99 6.70 16.67
N ILE A 101 6.30 6.47 15.55
CA ILE A 101 6.47 7.24 14.33
C ILE A 101 5.54 8.45 14.34
N GLU A 102 6.10 9.63 14.08
CA GLU A 102 5.36 10.88 14.00
C GLU A 102 4.40 10.91 12.81
N VAL A 103 3.19 11.40 13.05
CA VAL A 103 2.15 11.58 12.04
C VAL A 103 2.21 13.00 11.51
N ASN A 104 2.49 13.14 10.22
CA ASN A 104 2.56 14.41 9.47
C ASN A 104 1.33 14.64 8.58
#